data_AF-A0A7S0J834-F1
#
_entry.id   AF-A0A7S0J834-F1
#
_cell.length_a   1.000
_cell.length_b   1.000
_cell.length_c   1.000
_cell.angle_alpha   90.00
_cell.angle_beta   90.00
_cell.angle_gamma   90.00
#
_symmetry.space_group_name_H-M   'P 1'
#
loop_
_entity.id
_entity.type
_entity.pdbx_description
1 polymer ?
#
loop_
_entity_poly.entity_id
_entity_poly.type
_entity_poly.pdbx_seq_one_letter_code
_entity_poly.pdbx_strand_id
1 'polypeptide(L)'
;PSRRGPERHLSHFCCRTSIVVLRLVPGFDDSAIAAMIRHSPSLRGIVLSLYGTGNGPSSKAGFLSIIEEAIARDILVVAASQCTKGSVALDTYEVGRQLLNLGVVSAGDMTKEAVVTKMAYLFGRDVRGAQLREAMASDLRGERTPMGTAGGGQLDKSADGAACFESFLGAHRGDRRDWQQQL
;
A
#
# COMPACT_ATOMS: atom_id res chain seq x y z
N PRO A 1 3.03 -14.36 43.21
CA PRO A 1 4.08 -13.62 42.48
C PRO A 1 4.11 -14.04 41.00
N SER A 2 3.44 -13.24 40.16
CA SER A 2 3.22 -13.49 38.73
C SER A 2 4.52 -13.45 37.93
N ARG A 3 4.80 -14.53 37.18
CA ARG A 3 5.90 -14.61 36.21
C ARG A 3 5.64 -13.63 35.07
N ARG A 4 6.39 -12.52 35.03
CA ARG A 4 6.49 -11.69 33.81
C ARG A 4 7.20 -12.53 32.75
N GLY A 5 6.51 -12.81 31.65
CA GLY A 5 7.13 -13.39 30.45
C GLY A 5 8.19 -12.43 29.89
N PRO A 6 9.09 -12.91 29.01
CA PRO A 6 10.18 -12.10 28.50
C PRO A 6 9.60 -10.86 27.80
N GLU A 7 9.94 -9.68 28.31
CA GLU A 7 9.66 -8.41 27.67
C GLU A 7 10.29 -8.47 26.28
N ARG A 8 9.44 -8.60 25.26
CA ARG A 8 9.85 -8.40 23.87
C ARG A 8 10.21 -6.93 23.77
N HIS A 9 11.46 -6.62 24.05
CA HIS A 9 12.05 -5.35 23.67
C HIS A 9 11.78 -5.21 22.17
N LEU A 10 10.86 -4.32 21.80
CA LEU A 10 10.68 -3.81 20.44
C LEU A 10 11.88 -2.91 20.12
N SER A 11 13.09 -3.43 20.33
CA SER A 11 14.33 -2.72 20.16
C SER A 11 14.64 -2.71 18.67
N HIS A 12 14.53 -1.51 18.11
CA HIS A 12 14.79 -1.14 16.72
C HIS A 12 13.65 -1.52 15.76
N PHE A 13 12.88 -0.50 15.36
CA PHE A 13 12.37 -0.37 13.99
C PHE A 13 13.55 -0.66 13.03
N CYS A 14 13.80 -1.94 12.72
CA CYS A 14 14.76 -2.40 11.71
C CYS A 14 14.14 -2.15 10.32
N CYS A 15 13.64 -0.93 10.15
CA CYS A 15 12.83 -0.50 9.03
C CYS A 15 13.76 -0.17 7.89
N ARG A 16 14.26 -1.22 7.24
CA ARG A 16 14.73 -1.13 5.86
C ARG A 16 13.51 -0.95 4.97
N THR A 17 12.87 0.20 5.11
CA THR A 17 11.66 0.61 4.41
C THR A 17 12.11 1.26 3.13
N SER A 18 12.58 0.45 2.20
CA SER A 18 12.92 0.89 0.85
C SER A 18 11.63 1.28 0.12
N ILE A 19 11.08 2.42 0.51
CA ILE A 19 9.82 3.00 0.07
C ILE A 19 10.13 4.36 -0.52
N VAL A 20 9.59 4.66 -1.69
CA VAL A 20 9.66 5.99 -2.30
C VAL A 20 8.25 6.56 -2.41
N VAL A 21 8.09 7.83 -2.05
CA VAL A 21 6.84 8.58 -2.27
C VAL A 21 7.06 9.51 -3.45
N LEU A 22 6.37 9.24 -4.55
CA LEU A 22 6.43 10.05 -5.77
C LEU A 22 5.21 10.97 -5.82
N ARG A 23 5.45 12.28 -5.67
CA ARG A 23 4.46 13.30 -6.04
C ARG A 23 4.56 13.57 -7.53
N LEU A 24 3.59 13.12 -8.30
CA LEU A 24 3.56 13.40 -9.73
C LEU A 24 3.29 14.90 -9.95
N VAL A 25 4.02 15.54 -10.85
CA VAL A 25 3.79 16.93 -11.31
C VAL A 25 3.59 16.95 -12.84
N PRO A 26 2.75 17.85 -13.40
CA PRO A 26 2.52 17.84 -14.84
C PRO A 26 3.85 17.93 -15.58
N GLY A 27 4.05 17.03 -16.56
CA GLY A 27 5.31 16.95 -17.30
C GLY A 27 6.46 16.23 -16.56
N PHE A 28 6.19 15.45 -15.50
CA PHE A 28 7.21 14.62 -14.87
C PHE A 28 7.94 13.73 -15.89
N ASP A 29 9.20 13.44 -15.58
CA ASP A 29 10.08 12.66 -16.44
C ASP A 29 9.90 11.15 -16.19
N ASP A 30 9.33 10.47 -17.18
CA ASP A 30 9.13 9.02 -17.17
C ASP A 30 10.49 8.28 -17.07
N SER A 31 11.53 8.81 -17.71
CA SER A 31 12.85 8.18 -17.72
C SER A 31 13.50 8.17 -16.34
N ALA A 32 13.32 9.23 -15.56
CA ALA A 32 13.78 9.30 -14.18
C ALA A 32 13.09 8.26 -13.28
N ILE A 33 11.78 8.09 -13.41
CA ILE A 33 11.02 7.09 -12.66
C ILE A 33 11.45 5.67 -13.08
N ALA A 34 11.59 5.42 -14.38
CA ALA A 34 12.06 4.15 -14.92
C ALA A 34 13.47 3.81 -14.42
N ALA A 35 14.40 4.77 -14.45
CA ALA A 35 15.77 4.60 -13.97
C ALA A 35 15.78 4.29 -12.48
N MET A 36 15.01 5.02 -11.67
CA MET A 36 14.89 4.76 -10.24
C MET A 36 14.39 3.34 -9.97
N ILE A 37 13.35 2.90 -10.67
CA ILE A 37 12.84 1.54 -10.58
C ILE A 37 13.98 0.58 -10.94
N ARG A 38 14.53 0.64 -12.15
CA ARG A 38 15.53 -0.31 -12.69
C ARG A 38 16.81 -0.41 -11.85
N HIS A 39 17.31 0.71 -11.35
CA HIS A 39 18.61 0.78 -10.69
C HIS A 39 18.55 0.74 -9.16
N SER A 40 17.35 0.60 -8.57
CA SER A 40 17.19 0.43 -7.12
C SER A 40 16.82 -1.02 -6.77
N PRO A 41 17.80 -1.94 -6.61
CA PRO A 41 17.54 -3.35 -6.34
C PRO A 41 16.88 -3.59 -4.98
N SER A 42 17.00 -2.63 -4.05
CA SER A 42 16.40 -2.73 -2.73
C SER A 42 15.00 -2.13 -2.64
N LEU A 43 14.49 -1.48 -3.69
CA LEU A 43 13.18 -0.82 -3.69
C LEU A 43 12.06 -1.86 -3.51
N ARG A 44 11.24 -1.69 -2.48
CA ARG A 44 10.13 -2.59 -2.15
C ARG A 44 8.76 -1.95 -2.30
N GLY A 45 8.68 -0.63 -2.23
CA GLY A 45 7.41 0.08 -2.25
C GLY A 45 7.48 1.44 -2.94
N ILE A 46 6.41 1.79 -3.63
CA ILE A 46 6.21 3.11 -4.25
C ILE A 46 4.83 3.62 -3.87
N VAL A 47 4.77 4.86 -3.37
CA VAL A 47 3.52 5.60 -3.16
C VAL A 47 3.39 6.65 -4.25
N LEU A 48 2.46 6.45 -5.18
CA LEU A 48 2.11 7.41 -6.22
C LEU A 48 1.10 8.40 -5.68
N SER A 49 1.50 9.65 -5.43
CA SER A 49 0.55 10.71 -5.12
C SER A 49 0.01 11.29 -6.42
N LEU A 50 -1.22 10.93 -6.79
CA LEU A 50 -1.93 11.33 -8.00
C LEU A 50 -2.72 12.63 -7.82
N TYR A 51 -3.03 13.35 -8.91
CA TYR A 51 -3.84 14.57 -8.82
C TYR A 51 -5.29 14.26 -8.47
N GLY A 52 -5.86 15.10 -7.60
CA GLY A 52 -7.29 15.09 -7.28
C GLY A 52 -7.78 13.71 -6.84
N THR A 53 -8.81 13.23 -7.51
CA THR A 53 -9.50 11.95 -7.27
C THR A 53 -8.83 10.73 -7.92
N GLY A 54 -7.77 10.91 -8.73
CA GLY A 54 -7.09 9.79 -9.41
C GLY A 54 -6.69 10.02 -10.87
N ASN A 55 -6.65 11.27 -11.35
CA ASN A 55 -6.10 11.55 -12.68
C ASN A 55 -4.58 11.37 -12.63
N GLY A 56 -4.09 10.20 -13.03
CA GLY A 56 -2.71 10.06 -13.52
C GLY A 56 -2.61 10.67 -14.93
N PRO A 57 -1.42 10.85 -15.50
CA PRO A 57 -1.28 11.31 -16.88
C PRO A 57 -1.90 10.25 -17.82
N SER A 58 -3.13 10.50 -18.23
CA SER A 58 -3.95 9.67 -19.12
C SER A 58 -3.37 9.48 -20.52
N SER A 59 -2.27 10.15 -20.84
CA SER A 59 -1.74 10.27 -22.19
C SER A 59 -0.34 9.69 -22.37
N LYS A 60 0.26 9.05 -21.35
CA LYS A 60 1.61 8.47 -21.45
C LYS A 60 1.58 6.96 -21.32
N ALA A 61 1.49 6.26 -22.47
CA ALA A 61 1.68 4.80 -22.53
C ALA A 61 2.97 4.35 -21.82
N GLY A 62 4.04 5.16 -21.91
CA GLY A 62 5.30 4.91 -21.22
C GLY A 62 5.17 4.79 -19.69
N PHE A 63 4.34 5.62 -19.06
CA PHE A 63 4.16 5.57 -17.60
C PHE A 63 3.49 4.27 -17.14
N LEU A 64 2.47 3.78 -17.85
CA LEU A 64 1.82 2.52 -17.51
C LEU A 64 2.79 1.34 -17.63
N SER A 65 3.62 1.30 -18.69
CA SER A 65 4.65 0.28 -18.85
C SER A 65 5.71 0.31 -17.73
N ILE A 66 6.05 1.50 -17.21
CA ILE A 66 6.96 1.64 -16.07
C ILE A 66 6.33 1.07 -14.79
N ILE A 67 5.03 1.29 -14.58
CA ILE A 67 4.31 0.72 -13.43
C ILE A 67 4.19 -0.80 -13.56
N GLU A 68 3.88 -1.31 -14.76
CA GLU A 68 3.87 -2.75 -15.05
C GLU A 68 5.24 -3.39 -14.74
N GLU A 69 6.33 -2.75 -15.15
CA GLU A 69 7.70 -3.19 -14.83
C GLU A 69 7.97 -3.22 -13.31
N ALA A 70 7.46 -2.22 -12.56
CA ALA A 70 7.59 -2.21 -11.10
C ALA A 70 6.83 -3.39 -10.46
N ILE A 71 5.60 -3.64 -10.89
CA ILE A 71 4.77 -4.74 -10.37
C ILE A 71 5.40 -6.09 -10.71
N ALA A 72 5.93 -6.27 -11.94
CA ALA A 72 6.62 -7.48 -12.36
C ALA A 72 7.88 -7.79 -11.51
N ARG A 73 8.42 -6.78 -10.82
CA ARG A 73 9.55 -6.90 -9.89
C ARG A 73 9.14 -7.02 -8.42
N ASP A 74 7.86 -7.33 -8.16
CA ASP A 74 7.30 -7.47 -6.82
C ASP A 74 7.40 -6.20 -5.95
N ILE A 75 7.46 -5.02 -6.59
CA ILE A 75 7.40 -3.74 -5.90
C ILE A 75 5.94 -3.41 -5.62
N LEU A 76 5.58 -3.16 -4.35
CA LEU A 76 4.24 -2.74 -3.99
C LEU A 76 4.01 -1.28 -4.43
N VAL A 77 3.08 -1.07 -5.36
CA VAL A 77 2.68 0.27 -5.81
C VAL A 77 1.33 0.63 -5.18
N VAL A 78 1.29 1.74 -4.44
CA VAL A 78 0.08 2.28 -3.82
C VAL A 78 -0.23 3.64 -4.42
N ALA A 79 -1.46 3.86 -4.89
CA ALA A 79 -1.91 5.16 -5.36
C ALA A 79 -2.67 5.91 -4.26
N ALA A 80 -2.18 7.10 -3.90
CA ALA A 80 -2.72 8.01 -2.91
C ALA A 80 -3.10 9.36 -3.55
N SER A 81 -4.01 10.11 -2.94
CA SER A 81 -4.41 11.43 -3.45
C SER A 81 -3.38 12.46 -3.01
N GLN A 82 -3.06 13.43 -3.87
CA GLN A 82 -2.31 14.60 -3.45
C GLN A 82 -3.11 15.48 -2.46
N CYS A 83 -4.44 15.48 -2.55
CA CYS A 83 -5.30 16.25 -1.66
C CYS A 83 -5.06 15.89 -0.19
N THR A 84 -5.14 16.89 0.69
CA THR A 84 -5.01 16.72 2.15
C THR A 84 -6.30 16.18 2.78
N LYS A 85 -7.45 16.42 2.13
CA LYS A 85 -8.75 15.85 2.46
C LYS A 85 -9.36 15.24 1.20
N GLY A 86 -9.93 14.05 1.32
CA GLY A 86 -10.56 13.30 0.22
C GLY A 86 -9.93 11.92 0.03
N SER A 87 -10.67 11.04 -0.64
CA SER A 87 -10.26 9.68 -0.97
C SER A 87 -9.81 9.56 -2.43
N VAL A 88 -8.91 8.62 -2.71
CA VAL A 88 -8.65 8.20 -4.09
C VAL A 88 -9.75 7.25 -4.54
N ALA A 89 -10.46 7.63 -5.59
CA ALA A 89 -11.47 6.81 -6.24
C ALA A 89 -10.91 6.37 -7.61
N LEU A 90 -9.99 5.39 -7.58
CA LEU A 90 -9.34 4.88 -8.81
C LEU A 90 -10.33 4.23 -9.77
N ASP A 91 -11.48 3.77 -9.28
CA ASP A 91 -12.58 3.18 -10.05
C ASP A 91 -13.33 4.20 -10.92
N THR A 92 -13.19 5.49 -10.61
CA THR A 92 -13.96 6.59 -11.21
C THR A 92 -13.35 7.06 -12.54
N TYR A 93 -12.07 6.78 -12.80
CA TYR A 93 -11.37 7.25 -14.01
C TYR A 93 -10.68 6.11 -14.76
N GLU A 94 -10.63 6.21 -16.09
CA GLU A 94 -10.04 5.19 -16.98
C GLU A 94 -8.60 4.85 -16.62
N VAL A 95 -7.80 5.86 -16.29
CA VAL A 95 -6.40 5.69 -15.84
C VAL A 95 -6.32 4.96 -14.50
N GLY A 96 -7.21 5.31 -13.57
CA GLY A 96 -7.27 4.63 -12.28
C GLY A 96 -7.63 3.15 -12.44
N ARG A 97 -8.54 2.81 -13.38
CA ARG A 97 -8.86 1.42 -13.74
C ARG A 97 -7.68 0.69 -14.37
N GLN A 98 -6.93 1.34 -15.26
CA GLN A 98 -5.72 0.77 -15.85
C GLN A 98 -4.68 0.46 -14.76
N LEU A 99 -4.46 1.39 -13.82
CA LEU A 99 -3.54 1.17 -12.69
C LEU A 99 -4.03 0.02 -11.79
N LEU A 100 -5.33 -0.05 -11.48
CA LEU A 100 -5.91 -1.17 -10.73
C LEU A 100 -5.69 -2.51 -11.44
N ASN A 101 -5.92 -2.57 -12.76
CA ASN A 101 -5.71 -3.77 -13.56
C ASN A 101 -4.24 -4.21 -13.59
N LEU A 102 -3.30 -3.27 -13.51
CA LEU A 102 -1.86 -3.56 -13.36
C LEU A 102 -1.49 -4.06 -11.96
N GLY A 103 -2.39 -3.99 -10.97
CA GLY A 103 -2.13 -4.44 -9.60
C GLY A 103 -1.72 -3.32 -8.63
N VAL A 104 -1.90 -2.05 -9.00
CA VAL A 104 -1.74 -0.91 -8.08
C VAL A 104 -2.84 -0.95 -7.02
N VAL A 105 -2.46 -0.75 -5.75
CA VAL A 105 -3.41 -0.72 -4.63
C VAL A 105 -3.90 0.71 -4.40
N SER A 106 -5.22 0.90 -4.29
CA SER A 106 -5.78 2.19 -3.87
C SER A 106 -5.52 2.43 -2.38
N ALA A 107 -5.02 3.62 -2.02
CA ALA A 107 -4.91 4.05 -0.63
C ALA A 107 -6.27 4.37 0.02
N GLY A 108 -7.34 4.52 -0.76
CA GLY A 108 -8.63 4.98 -0.24
C GLY A 108 -8.51 6.39 0.36
N ASP A 109 -8.92 6.53 1.62
CA ASP A 109 -8.87 7.75 2.42
C ASP A 109 -7.70 7.82 3.42
N MET A 110 -6.74 6.88 3.34
CA MET A 110 -5.54 6.92 4.17
C MET A 110 -4.74 8.21 3.94
N THR A 111 -4.22 8.78 5.03
CA THR A 111 -3.16 9.81 4.94
C THR A 111 -1.89 9.20 4.33
N LYS A 112 -1.02 10.04 3.76
CA LYS A 112 0.21 9.54 3.11
C LYS A 112 1.15 8.94 4.16
N GLU A 113 1.15 9.53 5.35
CA GLU A 113 1.81 9.06 6.55
C GLU A 113 1.30 7.67 6.93
N ALA A 114 -0.03 7.46 6.96
CA ALA A 114 -0.62 6.15 7.24
C ALA A 114 -0.24 5.11 6.17
N VAL A 115 -0.22 5.49 4.89
CA VAL A 115 0.20 4.59 3.79
C VAL A 115 1.64 4.12 3.99
N VAL A 116 2.59 5.05 4.17
CA VAL A 116 4.01 4.71 4.33
C VAL A 116 4.24 3.89 5.60
N THR A 117 3.61 4.27 6.72
CA THR A 117 3.73 3.56 7.99
C THR A 117 3.15 2.14 7.90
N LYS A 118 2.01 1.98 7.24
CA LYS A 118 1.40 0.66 7.03
C LYS A 118 2.25 -0.22 6.13
N MET A 119 2.78 0.33 5.03
CA MET A 119 3.73 -0.39 4.17
C MET A 119 4.98 -0.83 4.96
N ALA A 120 5.56 0.08 5.75
CA ALA A 120 6.72 -0.19 6.58
C ALA A 120 6.44 -1.32 7.59
N TYR A 121 5.30 -1.26 8.27
CA TYR A 121 4.84 -2.29 9.19
C TYR A 121 4.72 -3.65 8.48
N LEU A 122 4.02 -3.72 7.35
CA LEU A 122 3.81 -4.96 6.60
C LEU A 122 5.14 -5.54 6.09
N PHE A 123 6.08 -4.70 5.66
CA PHE A 123 7.42 -5.12 5.26
C PHE A 123 8.25 -5.66 6.42
N GLY A 124 8.15 -5.05 7.60
CA GLY A 124 8.82 -5.51 8.82
C GLY A 124 8.27 -6.85 9.33
N ARG A 125 7.03 -7.21 8.95
CA ARG A 125 6.41 -8.52 9.25
C ARG A 125 6.55 -9.54 8.13
N ASP A 126 7.33 -9.21 7.11
CA ASP A 126 7.59 -10.05 5.95
C ASP A 126 6.32 -10.51 5.20
N VAL A 127 5.28 -9.67 5.17
CA VAL A 127 4.08 -9.92 4.36
C VAL A 127 4.43 -9.67 2.89
N ARG A 128 4.05 -10.58 1.98
CA ARG A 128 4.44 -10.54 0.55
C ARG A 128 3.28 -10.86 -0.39
N GLY A 129 3.49 -10.60 -1.68
CA GLY A 129 2.62 -11.03 -2.77
C GLY A 129 1.16 -10.54 -2.64
N ALA A 130 0.20 -11.43 -2.87
CA ALA A 130 -1.22 -11.10 -2.81
C ALA A 130 -1.67 -10.66 -1.40
N GLN A 131 -1.16 -11.32 -0.35
CA GLN A 131 -1.49 -10.99 1.05
C GLN A 131 -1.06 -9.57 1.41
N LEU A 132 0.09 -9.12 0.90
CA LEU A 132 0.56 -7.75 1.10
C LEU A 132 -0.40 -6.73 0.47
N ARG A 133 -0.87 -6.99 -0.74
CA ARG A 133 -1.84 -6.13 -1.44
C ARG A 133 -3.18 -6.10 -0.72
N GLU A 134 -3.67 -7.26 -0.28
CA GLU A 134 -4.91 -7.39 0.49
C GLU A 134 -4.83 -6.68 1.84
N ALA A 135 -3.75 -6.91 2.60
CA ALA A 135 -3.50 -6.23 3.85
C ALA A 135 -3.43 -4.71 3.68
N MET A 136 -2.77 -4.24 2.61
CA MET A 136 -2.69 -2.82 2.29
C MET A 136 -4.07 -2.21 1.97
N ALA A 137 -4.94 -2.95 1.28
CA ALA A 137 -6.30 -2.53 0.92
C ALA A 137 -7.32 -2.64 2.06
N SER A 138 -7.08 -3.50 3.06
CA SER A 138 -7.95 -3.69 4.23
C SER A 138 -7.82 -2.59 5.28
N ASP A 139 -8.77 -2.48 6.21
CA ASP A 139 -8.61 -1.66 7.42
C ASP A 139 -7.96 -2.50 8.54
N LEU A 140 -6.77 -2.11 9.01
CA LEU A 140 -6.09 -2.82 10.10
C LEU A 140 -6.37 -2.19 11.47
N ARG A 141 -6.42 -0.86 11.53
CA ARG A 141 -6.42 -0.06 12.78
C ARG A 141 -7.25 1.22 12.71
N GLY A 142 -8.17 1.33 11.76
CA GLY A 142 -8.97 2.51 11.51
C GLY A 142 -8.25 3.53 10.63
N GLU A 143 -7.16 3.15 9.96
CA GLU A 143 -6.44 4.05 9.05
C GLU A 143 -7.20 4.31 7.75
N ARG A 144 -8.14 3.43 7.41
CA ARG A 144 -8.93 3.46 6.19
C ARG A 144 -10.40 3.21 6.52
N THR A 145 -11.32 3.93 5.88
CA THR A 145 -12.74 3.59 5.95
C THR A 145 -13.01 2.27 5.20
N PRO A 146 -13.63 1.25 5.84
CA PRO A 146 -14.02 0.03 5.16
C PRO A 146 -14.98 0.34 4.01
N MET A 147 -14.75 -0.23 2.83
CA MET A 147 -15.74 -0.14 1.75
C MET A 147 -16.99 -0.87 2.22
N GLY A 148 -18.09 -0.14 2.41
CA GLY A 148 -19.38 -0.72 2.77
C GLY A 148 -19.76 -1.80 1.75
N THR A 149 -20.26 -2.93 2.25
CA THR A 149 -20.73 -4.06 1.44
C THR A 149 -21.83 -3.62 0.48
N ALA A 150 -21.47 -3.24 -0.74
CA ALA A 150 -22.38 -3.05 -1.85
C ALA A 150 -21.93 -3.93 -3.01
N GLY A 151 -22.59 -5.08 -3.18
CA GLY A 151 -22.73 -5.79 -4.45
C GLY A 151 -21.50 -6.54 -5.00
N GLY A 152 -21.44 -7.84 -4.70
CA GLY A 152 -20.90 -8.95 -5.52
C GLY A 152 -19.88 -8.65 -6.63
N GLY A 153 -18.60 -8.83 -6.29
CA GLY A 153 -17.51 -9.05 -7.24
C GLY A 153 -16.47 -9.94 -6.58
N GLN A 154 -16.70 -11.25 -6.62
CA GLN A 154 -15.83 -12.26 -6.03
C GLN A 154 -14.54 -12.38 -6.85
N LEU A 155 -13.49 -11.65 -6.44
CA LEU A 155 -12.13 -11.95 -6.88
C LEU A 155 -11.67 -13.24 -6.20
N ASP A 156 -11.09 -14.12 -7.01
CA ASP A 156 -10.74 -15.50 -6.71
C ASP A 156 -10.06 -15.67 -5.33
N LYS A 157 -10.79 -16.30 -4.40
CA LYS A 157 -10.29 -16.70 -3.09
C LYS A 157 -9.59 -18.05 -3.25
N SER A 158 -8.29 -18.04 -3.52
CA SER A 158 -7.48 -19.21 -3.19
C SER A 158 -7.59 -19.45 -1.68
N ALA A 159 -8.09 -20.63 -1.29
CA ALA A 159 -8.53 -20.92 0.07
C ALA A 159 -7.40 -20.82 1.12
N ASP A 160 -6.15 -21.00 0.68
CA ASP A 160 -4.97 -20.98 1.55
C ASP A 160 -4.54 -19.56 1.96
N GLY A 161 -4.80 -18.55 1.11
CA GLY A 161 -4.47 -17.16 1.39
C GLY A 161 -5.42 -16.51 2.40
N ALA A 162 -6.71 -16.77 2.24
CA ALA A 162 -7.76 -16.19 3.07
C ALA A 162 -7.71 -16.67 4.53
N ALA A 163 -7.40 -17.94 4.77
CA ALA A 163 -7.29 -18.49 6.13
C ALA A 163 -6.09 -17.91 6.91
N CYS A 164 -4.95 -17.73 6.24
CA CYS A 164 -3.77 -17.09 6.82
C CYS A 164 -4.01 -15.60 7.09
N PHE A 165 -4.70 -14.91 6.18
CA PHE A 165 -5.05 -13.50 6.32
C PHE A 165 -6.05 -13.24 7.46
N GLU A 166 -7.10 -14.06 7.59
CA GLU A 166 -8.04 -13.97 8.72
C GLU A 166 -7.38 -14.32 10.06
N SER A 167 -6.43 -15.26 10.06
CA SER A 167 -5.57 -15.54 11.23
C SER A 167 -4.69 -14.34 11.58
N PHE A 168 -4.10 -13.68 10.57
CA PHE A 168 -3.35 -12.44 10.73
C PHE A 168 -4.23 -11.30 11.29
N LEU A 169 -5.38 -11.01 10.68
CA LEU A 169 -6.31 -9.99 11.16
C LEU A 169 -6.85 -10.31 12.57
N GLY A 170 -7.18 -11.59 12.82
CA GLY A 170 -7.65 -12.10 14.11
C GLY A 170 -6.64 -11.93 15.23
N ALA A 171 -5.38 -12.30 15.00
CA ALA A 171 -4.30 -12.18 15.99
C ALA A 171 -3.99 -10.72 16.37
N HIS A 172 -4.43 -9.74 15.57
CA HIS A 172 -4.01 -8.36 15.72
C HIS A 172 -5.13 -7.43 16.21
N ARG A 173 -6.41 -7.83 16.26
CA ARG A 173 -7.49 -6.95 16.77
C ARG A 173 -7.28 -6.38 18.19
N GLY A 174 -6.40 -6.96 19.01
CA GLY A 174 -6.15 -6.54 20.41
C GLY A 174 -5.02 -5.52 20.64
N ASP A 175 -4.23 -5.19 19.63
CA ASP A 175 -3.00 -4.39 19.78
C ASP A 175 -3.24 -2.89 19.48
N ARG A 176 -4.07 -2.27 20.31
CA ARG A 176 -4.52 -0.87 20.19
C ARG A 176 -3.71 0.11 21.05
N ARG A 177 -2.89 -0.39 21.99
CA ARG A 177 -2.24 0.43 23.04
C ARG A 177 -0.82 0.88 22.70
N ASP A 178 -0.12 0.20 21.78
CA ASP A 178 1.27 0.54 21.42
C ASP A 178 1.39 1.77 20.50
N TRP A 179 0.31 2.13 19.77
CA TRP A 179 0.33 3.23 18.80
C TRP A 179 0.36 4.63 19.42
N GLN A 180 -0.23 4.82 20.61
CA GLN A 180 -0.29 6.15 21.27
C GLN A 180 1.01 6.53 21.98
N GLN A 181 2.01 5.65 22.03
CA GLN A 181 3.29 5.92 22.70
C GLN A 181 4.45 6.19 21.73
N GLN A 182 4.20 6.22 20.41
CA GLN A 182 5.23 6.34 19.39
C GLN A 182 5.04 7.52 18.41
N LEU A 183 4.13 8.45 18.72
CA LEU A 183 4.00 9.78 18.11
C LEU A 183 4.26 10.84 19.19
#